data_AF-A0A9E4KEH2-F1
#
_entry.id   AF-A0A9E4KEH2-F1
#
_cell.length_a   1.000
_cell.length_b   1.000
_cell.length_c   1.000
_cell.angle_alpha   90.00
_cell.angle_beta   90.00
_cell.angle_gamma   90.00
#
_symmetry.space_group_name_H-M   'P 1'
#
loop_
_entity.id
_entity.type
_entity.pdbx_description
1 polymer ?
#
loop_
_entity_poly.entity_id
_entity_poly.type
_entity_poly.pdbx_seq_one_letter_code
_entity_poly.pdbx_strand_id
1 'polypeptide(L)'
;MLNTEIPDLIYLGRSRLHRNRANLIQTLHTVAALTELGIDSRLYLPPWHRPVTPQQRCDEMGISSKIDIRASQWLHRRWPVSLFPRLHRRMLSRAKA
;
A
#
# COMPACT_ATOMS: atom_id res chain seq x y z
N MET A 1 0.47 -7.13 16.91
CA MET A 1 0.26 -7.95 15.70
C MET A 1 -1.07 -7.53 15.09
N LEU A 2 -1.05 -6.77 14.00
CA LEU A 2 -2.24 -6.52 13.18
C LEU A 2 -2.09 -7.40 11.95
N ASN A 3 -2.80 -8.52 11.94
CA ASN A 3 -2.91 -9.39 10.78
C ASN A 3 -4.37 -9.85 10.67
N THR A 4 -5.22 -8.85 10.49
CA THR A 4 -6.63 -9.06 10.18
C THR A 4 -6.72 -9.35 8.68
N GLU A 5 -7.52 -10.35 8.28
CA GLU A 5 -7.73 -10.63 6.84
C GLU A 5 -8.20 -9.37 6.08
N ILE A 6 -8.94 -8.52 6.79
CA ILE A 6 -9.53 -7.28 6.29
C ILE A 6 -8.97 -6.10 7.10
N PRO A 7 -8.19 -5.20 6.47
CA PRO A 7 -7.64 -4.02 7.15
C PRO A 7 -8.73 -2.99 7.45
N ASP A 8 -8.50 -2.15 8.45
CA ASP A 8 -9.38 -1.02 8.79
C ASP A 8 -9.37 0.03 7.68
N LEU A 9 -8.22 0.26 7.06
CA LEU A 9 -8.02 1.23 5.99
C LEU A 9 -7.23 0.65 4.81
N ILE A 10 -7.70 0.92 3.59
CA ILE A 10 -7.00 0.56 2.35
C ILE A 10 -6.46 1.82 1.69
N TYR A 11 -5.14 1.94 1.61
CA TYR A 11 -4.48 3.03 0.91
C TYR A 11 -4.08 2.59 -0.50
N LEU A 12 -4.40 3.39 -1.52
CA LEU A 12 -4.07 3.10 -2.91
C LEU A 12 -3.01 4.07 -3.44
N GLY A 13 -1.82 3.56 -3.71
CA GLY A 13 -0.78 4.30 -4.42
C GLY A 13 -0.73 3.94 -5.90
N ARG A 14 -0.35 4.91 -6.75
CA ARG A 14 -0.10 4.69 -8.19
C ARG A 14 1.38 4.77 -8.58
N SER A 15 2.24 5.10 -7.62
CA SER A 15 3.69 5.08 -7.80
C SER A 15 4.21 3.65 -7.57
N ARG A 16 5.05 3.15 -8.48
CA ARG A 16 5.68 1.85 -8.31
C ARG A 16 6.78 1.94 -7.24
N LEU A 17 6.93 0.89 -6.44
CA LEU A 17 7.86 0.85 -5.30
C LEU A 17 9.32 1.16 -5.67
N HIS A 18 9.79 0.69 -6.83
CA HIS A 18 11.18 0.89 -7.29
C HIS A 18 11.49 2.31 -7.79
N ARG A 19 10.51 3.23 -7.83
CA ARG A 19 10.72 4.58 -8.35
C ARG A 19 11.02 5.54 -7.22
N ASN A 20 12.08 6.34 -7.38
CA ASN A 20 12.33 7.47 -6.49
C ASN A 20 11.43 8.66 -6.89
N ARG A 21 10.27 8.79 -6.27
CA ARG A 21 9.32 9.89 -6.49
C ARG A 21 8.79 10.39 -5.15
N ALA A 22 8.65 11.71 -5.02
CA ALA A 22 8.05 12.35 -3.85
C ALA A 22 6.71 11.72 -3.46
N ASN A 23 5.86 11.41 -4.43
CA ASN A 23 4.56 10.77 -4.18
C ASN A 23 4.69 9.41 -3.48
N LEU A 24 5.72 8.61 -3.80
CA LEU A 24 5.94 7.32 -3.12
C LEU A 24 6.43 7.55 -1.69
N ILE A 25 7.39 8.45 -1.52
CA ILE A 25 7.94 8.81 -0.20
C ILE A 25 6.82 9.26 0.73
N GLN A 26 6.01 10.22 0.29
CA GLN A 26 4.86 10.71 1.04
C GLN A 26 3.85 9.59 1.35
N THR A 27 3.57 8.71 0.38
CA THR A 27 2.66 7.58 0.58
C THR A 27 3.17 6.65 1.68
N LEU A 28 4.45 6.29 1.64
CA LEU A 28 5.05 5.38 2.62
C LEU A 28 5.03 6.00 4.03
N HIS A 29 5.44 7.26 4.18
CA HIS A 29 5.37 7.94 5.49
C HIS A 29 3.94 8.13 5.98
N THR A 30 2.98 8.38 5.09
CA THR A 30 1.57 8.51 5.48
C THR A 30 1.06 7.19 6.08
N VAL A 31 1.32 6.07 5.41
CA VAL A 31 0.87 4.75 5.90
C VAL A 31 1.68 4.33 7.15
N ALA A 32 2.95 4.70 7.25
CA ALA A 32 3.75 4.53 8.46
C ALA A 32 3.08 5.22 9.66
N ALA A 33 2.75 6.51 9.52
CA ALA A 33 2.12 7.29 10.56
C ALA A 33 0.75 6.73 10.96
N LEU A 34 -0.06 6.28 9.99
CA LEU A 34 -1.34 5.61 10.28
C LEU A 34 -1.13 4.33 11.10
N THR A 35 -0.12 3.54 10.75
CA THR A 35 0.25 2.32 11.48
C THR A 35 0.71 2.64 12.91
N GLU A 36 1.51 3.69 13.09
CA GLU A 36 1.97 4.16 14.40
C GLU A 36 0.81 4.66 15.28
N LEU A 37 -0.23 5.23 14.67
CA LEU A 37 -1.48 5.59 15.33
C LEU A 37 -2.37 4.37 15.66
N GLY A 38 -1.92 3.16 15.35
CA GLY A 38 -2.64 1.92 15.63
C GLY A 38 -3.73 1.57 14.61
N ILE A 39 -3.78 2.24 13.46
CA ILE A 39 -4.73 1.94 12.38
C ILE A 39 -4.17 0.78 11.55
N ASP A 40 -4.92 -0.32 11.47
CA ASP A 40 -4.58 -1.46 10.59
C ASP A 40 -4.74 -1.03 9.12
N SER A 41 -3.63 -0.59 8.52
CA SER A 41 -3.60 -0.03 7.18
C SER A 41 -2.86 -0.94 6.21
N ARG A 42 -3.48 -1.16 5.04
CA ARG A 42 -2.90 -1.92 3.93
C ARG A 42 -2.68 -1.01 2.72
N LEU A 43 -1.44 -0.91 2.28
CA LEU A 43 -1.06 -0.16 1.10
C LEU A 43 -1.02 -1.08 -0.12
N TYR A 44 -1.81 -0.77 -1.15
CA TYR A 44 -1.67 -1.37 -2.47
C TYR A 44 -0.91 -0.45 -3.42
N LEU A 45 0.07 -1.00 -4.12
CA LEU A 45 0.84 -0.31 -5.16
C LEU A 45 0.75 -1.09 -6.50
N PRO A 46 1.03 -0.44 -7.65
CA PRO A 46 1.16 -1.15 -8.91
C PRO A 46 2.37 -2.10 -8.85
N PRO A 47 2.41 -3.15 -9.66
CA PRO A 47 3.51 -4.12 -9.66
C PRO A 47 4.87 -3.44 -9.87
N TRP A 48 5.88 -3.91 -9.15
CA TRP A 48 7.26 -3.40 -9.22
C TRP A 48 8.24 -4.52 -9.57
N HIS A 49 9.46 -4.14 -9.96
CA HIS A 49 10.53 -5.10 -10.28
C HIS A 49 11.02 -5.81 -9.02
N ARG A 50 11.30 -7.11 -9.15
CA ARG A 50 11.55 -8.01 -8.02
C ARG A 50 12.83 -7.83 -7.20
N PRO A 51 13.90 -7.10 -7.57
CA PRO A 51 14.99 -6.93 -6.61
C PRO A 51 14.61 -6.00 -5.45
N VAL A 52 13.56 -5.17 -5.61
CA VAL A 52 13.13 -4.23 -4.57
C VAL A 52 12.09 -4.87 -3.67
N THR A 53 12.42 -5.02 -2.40
CA THR A 53 11.46 -5.44 -1.37
C THR A 53 10.80 -4.22 -0.71
N PRO A 54 9.55 -4.34 -0.22
CA PRO A 54 8.91 -3.29 0.58
C PRO A 54 9.74 -2.87 1.78
N GLN A 55 10.33 -3.84 2.49
CA GLN A 55 11.13 -3.56 3.69
C GLN A 55 12.36 -2.72 3.36
N GLN A 56 13.17 -3.13 2.37
CA GLN A 56 14.33 -2.34 1.93
C GLN A 56 13.93 -0.91 1.59
N ARG A 57 12.77 -0.73 0.95
CA ARG A 57 12.31 0.61 0.57
C ARG A 57 11.85 1.44 1.77
N CYS A 58 11.29 0.82 2.80
CA CYS A 58 10.99 1.50 4.06
C CYS A 58 12.29 1.88 4.79
N ASP A 59 13.27 0.98 4.84
CA ASP A 59 14.57 1.20 5.49
C ASP A 59 15.32 2.39 4.84
N GLU A 60 15.35 2.43 3.50
CA GLU A 60 15.92 3.55 2.73
C GLU A 60 15.27 4.91 3.02
N MET A 61 14.02 4.90 3.50
CA MET A 61 13.23 6.11 3.81
C MET A 61 13.20 6.42 5.32
N GLY A 62 13.93 5.65 6.14
CA GLY A 62 13.95 5.82 7.59
C GLY A 62 12.63 5.46 8.26
N ILE A 63 11.83 4.58 7.65
CA ILE A 63 10.54 4.12 8.19
C ILE A 63 10.78 2.86 9.03
N SER A 64 10.63 2.97 10.35
CA SER A 64 10.80 1.86 11.29
C SER A 64 9.53 1.04 11.51
N SER A 65 8.35 1.61 11.22
CA SER A 65 7.06 0.93 11.35
C SER A 65 6.91 -0.20 10.33
N LYS A 66 6.37 -1.34 10.75
CA LYS A 66 6.05 -2.45 9.84
C LYS A 66 4.76 -2.18 9.08
N ILE A 67 4.86 -1.86 7.79
CA ILE A 67 3.72 -1.57 6.91
C ILE A 67 3.32 -2.80 6.09
N ASP A 68 2.02 -3.11 5.98
CA ASP A 68 1.50 -4.11 5.03
C ASP A 68 1.41 -3.52 3.62
N ILE A 69 2.43 -3.78 2.80
CA ILE A 69 2.52 -3.30 1.41
C ILE A 69 2.31 -4.48 0.45
N ARG A 70 1.33 -4.35 -0.45
CA ARG A 70 0.98 -5.38 -1.44
C ARG A 70 1.01 -4.85 -2.87
N ALA A 71 1.48 -5.68 -3.79
CA ALA A 71 1.36 -5.42 -5.21
C ALA A 71 -0.04 -5.78 -5.71
N SER A 72 -0.62 -4.96 -6.59
CA SER A 72 -1.85 -5.30 -7.31
C SER A 72 -1.72 -4.99 -8.79
N GLN A 73 -1.93 -6.01 -9.64
CA GLN A 73 -1.95 -5.85 -11.10
C GLN A 73 -3.04 -4.87 -11.55
N TRP A 74 -4.13 -4.74 -10.79
CA TRP A 74 -5.26 -3.86 -11.08
C TRP A 74 -4.94 -2.37 -10.89
N LEU A 75 -3.81 -2.05 -10.26
CA LEU A 75 -3.27 -0.70 -10.18
C LEU A 75 -2.23 -0.41 -11.27
N HIS A 76 -1.92 -1.37 -12.15
CA HIS A 76 -1.05 -1.13 -13.28
C HIS A 76 -1.68 -0.12 -14.25
N ARG A 77 -0.91 0.82 -14.79
CA ARG A 77 -1.38 1.88 -15.72
C ARG A 77 -2.17 1.41 -16.95
N ARG A 78 -2.13 0.11 -17.25
CA ARG A 78 -2.78 -0.48 -18.42
C ARG A 78 -4.29 -0.65 -18.19
N TRP A 79 -4.72 -0.53 -16.94
CA TRP A 79 -6.08 -0.73 -16.49
C TRP A 79 -6.66 0.59 -15.95
N PRO A 80 -7.98 0.81 -16.09
CA PRO A 80 -8.62 1.90 -15.39
C PRO A 80 -8.59 1.64 -13.89
N VAL A 81 -8.35 2.69 -13.09
CA VAL A 81 -8.23 2.60 -11.63
C VAL A 81 -9.48 1.97 -10.99
N SER A 82 -10.63 2.10 -11.62
CA SER A 82 -11.90 1.50 -11.20
C SER A 82 -11.92 -0.03 -11.20
N LEU A 83 -10.98 -0.73 -11.85
CA LEU A 83 -10.91 -2.19 -11.76
C LEU A 83 -10.56 -2.68 -10.36
N PHE A 84 -9.67 -1.99 -9.66
CA PHE A 84 -9.30 -2.36 -8.30
C PHE A 84 -10.53 -2.43 -7.38
N PRO A 85 -11.35 -1.36 -7.23
CA PRO A 85 -12.50 -1.43 -6.35
C PRO A 85 -13.60 -2.38 -6.83
N ARG A 86 -13.75 -2.58 -8.15
CA ARG A 86 -14.69 -3.57 -8.69
C ARG A 86 -14.35 -5.00 -8.28
N LEU A 87 -13.06 -5.37 -8.37
CA LEU A 87 -12.60 -6.73 -8.09
C LEU A 87 -12.42 -7.00 -6.58
N HIS A 88 -12.10 -5.96 -5.81
CA HIS A 88 -11.94 -6.05 -4.35
C HIS A 88 -13.20 -5.60 -3.58
N ARG A 89 -14.37 -5.56 -4.22
CA ARG A 89 -15.63 -5.03 -3.64
C ARG A 89 -15.96 -5.64 -2.28
N ARG A 90 -15.77 -6.96 -2.11
CA ARG A 90 -16.06 -7.67 -0.84
C ARG A 90 -15.13 -7.26 0.31
N MET A 91 -13.86 -6.99 -0.01
CA MET A 91 -12.88 -6.52 0.98
C MET A 91 -13.17 -5.07 1.34
N LEU A 92 -13.42 -4.23 0.33
CA LEU A 92 -13.73 -2.81 0.51
C LEU A 92 -15.03 -2.57 1.28
N SER A 93 -16.07 -3.38 1.05
CA SER A 93 -17.33 -3.27 1.79
C SER A 93 -17.21 -3.63 3.28
N ARG A 94 -16.07 -4.18 3.70
CA ARG A 94 -15.78 -4.58 5.09
C ARG A 94 -14.70 -3.73 5.74
N ALA A 95 -13.99 -2.89 4.98
CA ALA A 95 -13.09 -1.89 5.53
C ALA A 95 -13.91 -0.84 6.28
N LYS A 96 -13.34 -0.27 7.36
CA LYS A 96 -14.07 0.64 8.25
C LYS A 96 -14.10 2.09 7.73
N ALA A 97 -13.17 2.47 6.85
CA ALA A 97 -12.93 3.86 6.43
C ALA A 97 -12.68 4.00 4.91
#